data_AF-J9AAY5-F1
#
_entry.id   AF-J9AAY5-F1
#
_cell.length_a   1.000
_cell.length_b   1.000
_cell.length_c   1.000
_cell.angle_alpha   90.00
_cell.angle_beta   90.00
_cell.angle_gamma   90.00
#
_symmetry.space_group_name_H-M   'P 1'
#
loop_
_entity.id
_entity.type
_entity.pdbx_description
1 polymer ?
#
loop_
_entity_poly.entity_id
_entity_poly.type
_entity_poly.pdbx_seq_one_letter_code
_entity_poly.pdbx_strand_id
1 'polypeptide(L)' 'MRQCPETYWECGSGECVPLEARCDGLQACNDGSDEMHCEMI' A
#
# COMPACT_ATOMS: atom_id res chain seq x y z
N MET A 1 -7.36 -1.65 -18.06
CA MET A 1 -6.87 -2.40 -16.89
C MET A 1 -6.14 -1.37 -16.06
N ARG A 2 -6.78 -0.80 -15.03
CA ARG A 2 -6.16 0.25 -14.22
C ARG A 2 -5.49 -0.43 -13.03
N GLN A 3 -4.43 -1.18 -13.33
CA GLN A 3 -3.49 -1.53 -12.28
C GLN A 3 -2.73 -0.25 -11.96
N CYS A 4 -2.48 0.00 -10.68
CA CYS A 4 -1.62 1.10 -10.26
C CYS A 4 -0.30 1.07 -11.06
N PRO A 5 0.36 2.24 -11.25
CA PRO A 5 1.67 2.29 -11.90
C PRO A 5 2.63 1.24 -11.32
N GLU A 6 3.64 0.80 -12.07
CA GLU A 6 4.60 -0.21 -11.60
C GLU A 6 5.30 0.15 -10.27
N THR A 7 5.36 1.44 -9.93
CA THR A 7 5.91 1.97 -8.68
C THR A 7 4.88 2.16 -7.56
N TYR A 8 3.64 1.76 -7.77
CA TYR A 8 2.52 1.92 -6.84
C TYR A 8 1.87 0.57 -6.53
N TRP A 9 1.32 0.48 -5.33
CA TRP A 9 0.58 -0.67 -4.85
C TRP A 9 -0.90 -0.32 -4.67
N GLU A 10 -1.77 -1.28 -4.95
CA GLU A 10 -3.21 -1.14 -4.80
C GLU A 10 -3.61 -1.57 -3.38
N CYS A 11 -4.10 -0.61 -2.60
CA CYS A 11 -4.71 -0.83 -1.30
C CYS A 11 -5.88 -1.79 -1.37
N GLY A 12 -6.21 -2.46 -0.27
CA GLY A 12 -7.44 -3.25 -0.13
C GLY A 12 -8.71 -2.41 -0.33
N SER A 13 -8.62 -1.10 -0.10
CA SER A 13 -9.66 -0.10 -0.40
C SER A 13 -9.77 0.30 -1.88
N GLY A 14 -8.82 -0.09 -2.73
CA GLY A 14 -8.75 0.25 -4.15
C GLY A 14 -8.00 1.55 -4.48
N GLU A 15 -7.38 2.18 -3.48
CA GLU A 15 -6.48 3.33 -3.69
C GLU A 15 -5.10 2.89 -4.17
N CYS A 16 -4.39 3.76 -4.89
CA CYS A 16 -3.01 3.50 -5.29
C CYS A 16 -2.07 4.33 -4.42
N VAL A 17 -1.23 3.65 -3.64
CA VAL A 17 -0.18 4.28 -2.82
C VAL A 17 1.20 3.95 -3.40
N PRO A 18 2.24 4.77 -3.17
CA PRO A 18 3.60 4.42 -3.57
C PRO A 18 4.03 3.09 -2.94
N LEU A 19 4.77 2.26 -3.67
CA LEU A 19 5.35 1.03 -3.09
C LEU A 19 6.25 1.32 -1.88
N GLU A 20 6.87 2.50 -1.86
CA GLU A 20 7.70 3.02 -0.78
C GLU A 20 6.92 3.27 0.51
N ALA A 21 5.61 3.54 0.38
CA ALA A 21 4.69 3.77 1.49
C ALA A 21 4.11 2.46 2.04
N ARG A 22 4.54 1.30 1.53
CA ARG A 22 4.14 0.01 2.09
C ARG A 22 5.10 -0.37 3.20
N CYS A 23 4.58 -0.63 4.39
CA CYS A 23 5.37 -0.99 5.58
C CYS A 23 6.36 0.10 6.00
N ASP A 24 6.01 1.37 5.80
CA ASP A 24 6.85 2.51 6.17
C ASP A 24 6.55 3.03 7.60
N GLY A 25 5.55 2.45 8.26
CA GLY A 25 5.08 2.86 9.59
C GLY A 25 4.08 4.01 9.56
N LEU A 26 3.67 4.47 8.38
CA LEU A 26 2.70 5.53 8.16
C LEU A 26 1.51 4.97 7.40
N GLN A 27 0.30 5.21 7.92
CA GLN A 27 -0.91 4.84 7.21
C GLN A 27 -1.09 5.72 5.97
N ALA A 28 -0.78 5.19 4.79
CA ALA A 28 -1.03 5.78 3.49
C ALA A 28 -2.34 5.29 2.86
N CYS A 29 -2.75 4.04 3.07
CA CYS A 29 -4.07 3.57 2.64
C CYS A 29 -5.17 3.99 3.63
N ASN A 30 -6.35 4.35 3.13
CA ASN A 30 -7.49 4.66 4.02
C ASN A 30 -7.94 3.45 4.87
N ASP A 31 -7.74 2.23 4.38
CA ASP A 31 -7.98 0.98 5.12
C ASP A 31 -6.75 0.49 5.90
N GLY A 32 -5.62 1.20 5.83
CA GLY A 32 -4.35 0.84 6.47
C GLY A 32 -3.71 -0.44 5.94
N SER A 33 -4.13 -0.91 4.77
CA SER A 33 -3.68 -2.19 4.19
C SER A 33 -2.23 -2.20 3.73
N ASP A 34 -1.67 -1.03 3.45
CA ASP A 34 -0.25 -0.80 3.24
C ASP A 34 0.61 -1.14 4.46
N GLU A 35 0.07 -0.97 5.66
CA GLU A 35 0.73 -1.27 6.93
C GLU A 35 0.29 -2.62 7.54
N MET A 36 -0.56 -3.36 6.84
CA MET A 36 -0.97 -4.72 7.22
C MET A 36 -0.07 -5.76 6.55
N HIS A 37 0.16 -6.89 7.24
CA HIS A 37 1.01 -7.98 6.73
C HIS A 37 2.46 -7.57 6.40
N CYS A 38 2.95 -6.50 7.01
CA CYS A 38 4.38 -6.24 7.09
C CYS A 38 4.99 -7.35 7.96
N GLU A 39 5.65 -8.30 7.30
CA GLU A 39 6.40 -9.36 7.97
C GLU A 39 7.52 -8.71 8.79
N MET A 40 7.20 -8.34 10.03
CA MET A 40 8.20 -8.10 11.06
C MET A 40 8.80 -9.47 11.37
N ILE A 41 9.98 -9.73 10.81
CA ILE A 41 10.82 -10.91 11.07
C ILE A 41 10.90 -11.21 12.57
#